data_AF-A0A4S2HKD6-F1
#
_entry.id   AF-A0A4S2HKD6-F1
#
_cell.length_a   1.000
_cell.length_b   1.000
_cell.length_c   1.000
_cell.angle_alpha   90.00
_cell.angle_beta   90.00
_cell.angle_gamma   90.00
#
_symmetry.space_group_name_H-M   'P 1'
#
loop_
_entity.id
_entity.type
_entity.pdbx_description
1 polymer ?
#
loop_
_entity_poly.entity_id
_entity_poly.type
_entity_poly.pdbx_seq_one_letter_code
_entity_poly.pdbx_strand_id
1 'polypeptide(L)'
;MAEKRKDSKGRVLQKGEHQRADGTYHYTWLDAVKKRHYVYAKTLPELREKEQELQKDILDGIDTTSGKITLNQLFKMHMELKNDLRATTRENYNRMWHNTVEASAIGKKKISDIKQVHVKAFYADCVKAGLKRNTIKLIHNLIFSSFELAVDSDFIRKNPAKGAMENIKQDAGEKIPLSEDEIKRLMDFCINNGTYSIHIPFLTIAIGTCLRCGELTGLTWGDIDMKNRTISVNHQLIYKILVTVASSMSVSLKRMLGKEPYP
;
A
#
# COMPACT_ATOMS: atom_id res chain seq x y z
N MET A 1 7.64 -2.91 59.82
CA MET A 1 7.06 -3.31 58.51
C MET A 1 6.39 -2.08 57.91
N ALA A 2 6.68 -1.72 56.66
CA ALA A 2 6.09 -0.52 56.06
C ALA A 2 4.57 -0.66 55.97
N GLU A 3 3.85 0.32 56.49
CA GLU A 3 2.39 0.35 56.52
C GLU A 3 1.85 0.38 55.08
N LYS A 4 1.13 -0.67 54.67
CA LYS A 4 0.61 -0.78 53.30
C LYS A 4 -0.57 0.19 53.14
N ARG A 5 -0.51 1.07 52.12
CA ARG A 5 -1.61 1.97 51.77
C ARG A 5 -2.87 1.18 51.45
N LYS A 6 -4.00 1.62 52.01
CA LYS A 6 -5.32 1.00 51.81
C LYS A 6 -6.31 2.02 51.25
N ASP A 7 -7.30 1.55 50.51
CA ASP A 7 -8.45 2.34 50.07
C ASP A 7 -9.47 2.55 51.20
N SER A 8 -10.52 3.34 50.94
CA SER A 8 -11.63 3.58 51.87
C SER A 8 -12.46 2.34 52.21
N LYS A 9 -12.22 1.20 51.53
CA LYS A 9 -12.85 -0.10 51.74
C LYS A 9 -11.88 -1.13 52.35
N GLY A 10 -10.70 -0.69 52.82
CA GLY A 10 -9.69 -1.53 53.47
C GLY A 10 -8.84 -2.39 52.53
N ARG A 11 -8.96 -2.25 51.21
CA ARG A 11 -8.17 -3.00 50.20
C ARG A 11 -6.80 -2.37 50.04
N VAL A 12 -5.76 -3.20 49.92
CA VAL A 12 -4.39 -2.71 49.73
C VAL A 12 -4.18 -2.17 48.31
N LEU A 13 -3.66 -0.95 48.22
CA LEU A 13 -3.26 -0.28 46.98
C LEU A 13 -1.81 -0.65 46.62
N GLN A 14 -1.59 -1.01 45.36
CA GLN A 14 -0.27 -1.30 44.78
C GLN A 14 0.48 0.00 44.46
N LYS A 15 1.77 -0.13 44.11
CA LYS A 15 2.62 1.03 43.79
C LYS A 15 2.08 1.73 42.54
N GLY A 16 1.78 3.02 42.66
CA GLY A 16 1.20 3.81 41.56
C GLY A 16 -0.33 3.84 41.53
N GLU A 17 -1.03 3.00 42.31
CA GLU A 17 -2.49 3.05 42.50
C GLU A 17 -2.87 4.10 43.56
N HIS A 18 -3.85 4.95 43.25
CA HIS A 18 -4.36 5.99 44.14
C HIS A 18 -5.89 6.07 44.05
N GLN A 19 -6.54 6.28 45.20
CA GLN A 19 -7.97 6.58 45.27
C GLN A 19 -8.18 8.09 45.41
N ARG A 20 -9.12 8.65 44.65
CA ARG A 20 -9.53 10.06 44.72
C ARG A 20 -10.69 10.25 45.70
N ALA A 21 -10.92 11.50 46.11
CA ALA A 21 -12.00 11.85 47.05
C ALA A 21 -13.41 11.53 46.50
N ASP A 22 -13.58 11.49 45.18
CA ASP A 22 -14.83 11.12 44.49
C ASP A 22 -15.08 9.60 44.42
N GLY A 23 -14.17 8.79 44.97
CA GLY A 23 -14.25 7.33 44.96
C GLY A 23 -13.69 6.66 43.70
N THR A 24 -13.22 7.43 42.71
CA THR A 24 -12.54 6.88 41.52
C THR A 24 -11.10 6.50 41.83
N TYR A 25 -10.58 5.54 41.08
CA TYR A 25 -9.20 5.06 41.20
C TYR A 25 -8.39 5.52 39.98
N HIS A 26 -7.11 5.81 40.20
CA HIS A 26 -6.18 6.05 39.11
C HIS A 26 -4.84 5.35 39.34
N TYR A 27 -4.20 4.97 38.25
CA TYR A 27 -2.86 4.41 38.22
C TYR A 27 -1.94 5.37 37.48
N THR A 28 -0.73 5.57 38.03
CA THR A 28 0.28 6.47 37.48
C THR A 28 1.55 5.71 37.14
N TRP A 29 2.08 5.97 35.95
CA TRP A 29 3.37 5.44 35.51
C TRP A 29 4.16 6.49 34.73
N LEU A 30 5.45 6.23 34.56
CA LEU A 30 6.35 7.00 33.71
C LEU A 30 6.62 6.19 32.44
N ASP A 31 6.60 6.83 31.27
CA ASP A 31 7.04 6.20 30.02
C ASP A 31 8.58 6.14 29.93
N ALA A 32 9.10 5.58 28.82
CA ALA A 32 10.53 5.51 28.53
C ALA A 32 11.23 6.89 28.47
N VAL A 33 10.47 7.96 28.19
CA VAL A 33 10.92 9.36 28.11
C VAL A 33 10.66 10.11 29.43
N LYS A 34 10.33 9.40 30.53
CA LYS A 34 10.00 9.94 31.85
C LYS A 34 8.76 10.85 31.87
N LYS A 35 7.88 10.78 30.87
CA LYS A 35 6.60 11.50 30.87
C LYS A 35 5.60 10.76 31.76
N ARG A 36 4.85 11.49 32.60
CA ARG A 36 3.86 10.90 33.53
C ARG A 36 2.51 10.70 32.85
N HIS A 37 2.00 9.48 32.90
CA HIS A 37 0.70 9.09 32.38
C HIS A 37 -0.25 8.65 33.50
N TYR A 38 -1.55 8.75 33.23
CA TYR A 38 -2.63 8.46 34.17
C TYR A 38 -3.69 7.62 33.47
N VAL A 39 -4.15 6.55 34.11
CA VAL A 39 -5.35 5.81 33.70
C VAL A 39 -6.34 5.79 34.86
N TYR A 40 -7.62 5.93 34.54
CA TYR A 40 -8.70 6.07 35.52
C TYR A 40 -9.69 4.91 35.41
N ALA A 41 -10.27 4.51 36.54
CA ALA A 41 -11.30 3.49 36.63
C ALA A 41 -12.25 3.78 37.81
N LYS A 42 -13.49 3.30 37.72
CA LYS A 42 -14.47 3.47 38.83
C LYS A 42 -14.25 2.45 39.94
N THR A 43 -13.63 1.33 39.64
CA THR A 43 -13.39 0.25 40.61
C THR A 43 -11.93 -0.21 40.59
N LEU A 44 -11.44 -0.70 41.73
CA LEU A 44 -10.07 -1.23 41.85
C LEU A 44 -9.80 -2.44 40.92
N PRO A 45 -10.72 -3.41 40.72
CA PRO A 45 -10.50 -4.50 39.77
C PRO A 45 -10.35 -4.00 38.32
N GLU A 46 -11.22 -3.08 37.88
CA GLU A 46 -11.15 -2.47 36.55
C GLU A 46 -9.83 -1.68 36.36
N LEU A 47 -9.33 -1.03 37.43
CA LEU A 47 -8.03 -0.37 37.39
C LEU A 47 -6.90 -1.37 37.15
N ARG A 48 -6.93 -2.53 37.79
CA ARG A 48 -5.90 -3.56 37.69
C ARG A 48 -5.89 -4.28 36.35
N GLU A 49 -7.05 -4.48 35.73
CA GLU A 49 -7.12 -4.98 34.34
C GLU A 49 -6.42 -4.01 33.38
N LYS A 50 -6.70 -2.71 33.51
CA LYS A 50 -6.03 -1.66 32.73
C LYS A 50 -4.53 -1.58 33.05
N GLU A 51 -4.13 -1.76 34.31
CA GLU A 51 -2.71 -1.82 34.70
C GLU A 51 -2.01 -3.01 34.06
N GLN A 52 -2.60 -4.21 34.07
CA GLN A 52 -2.02 -5.39 33.45
C GLN A 52 -1.86 -5.24 31.94
N GLU A 53 -2.82 -4.60 31.28
CA GLU A 53 -2.74 -4.29 29.84
C GLU A 53 -1.60 -3.28 29.56
N LEU A 54 -1.49 -2.23 30.37
CA LEU A 54 -0.42 -1.24 30.27
C LEU A 54 0.96 -1.83 30.58
N GLN A 55 1.07 -2.69 31.60
CA GLN A 55 2.34 -3.35 31.93
C GLN A 55 2.79 -4.28 30.81
N LYS A 56 1.86 -4.99 30.15
CA LYS A 56 2.18 -5.74 28.93
C LYS A 56 2.70 -4.80 27.84
N ASP A 57 2.04 -3.68 27.59
CA ASP A 57 2.47 -2.74 26.54
C ASP A 57 3.84 -2.09 26.82
N ILE A 58 4.13 -1.79 28.09
CA ILE A 58 5.42 -1.23 28.52
C ILE A 58 6.55 -2.27 28.47
N LEU A 59 6.29 -3.50 28.92
CA LEU A 59 7.28 -4.60 28.89
C LEU A 59 7.69 -4.96 27.46
N ASP A 60 6.77 -4.79 26.51
CA ASP A 60 7.00 -5.09 25.11
C ASP A 60 7.48 -3.88 24.29
N GLY A 61 7.80 -2.74 24.94
CA GLY A 61 8.39 -1.57 24.27
C GLY A 61 7.45 -0.79 23.36
N ILE A 62 6.14 -1.03 23.44
CA ILE A 62 5.16 -0.45 22.51
C ILE A 62 4.87 0.98 22.90
N ASP A 63 5.11 1.90 21.96
CA ASP A 63 4.68 3.28 22.14
C ASP A 63 3.15 3.37 21.99
N THR A 64 2.46 3.34 23.13
CA THR A 64 1.01 3.55 23.26
C THR A 64 0.52 4.87 22.62
N THR A 65 1.42 5.81 22.30
CA THR A 65 1.11 7.05 21.57
C THR A 65 1.16 6.84 20.05
N SER A 66 2.11 6.04 19.56
CA SER A 66 2.32 5.80 18.12
C SER A 66 1.26 4.90 17.47
N GLY A 67 0.60 4.02 18.24
CA GLY A 67 -0.56 3.24 17.76
C GLY A 67 -1.80 4.10 17.36
N LYS A 68 -1.78 5.41 17.66
CA LYS A 68 -2.89 6.33 17.37
C LYS A 68 -2.94 6.84 15.93
N ILE A 69 -1.90 6.61 15.13
CA ILE A 69 -1.93 6.97 13.71
C ILE A 69 -2.93 6.11 12.95
N THR A 70 -3.51 6.65 11.88
CA THR A 70 -4.41 5.89 11.01
C THR A 70 -3.64 5.05 9.99
N LEU A 71 -4.31 4.07 9.38
CA LEU A 71 -3.70 3.28 8.31
C LEU A 71 -3.27 4.15 7.11
N ASN A 72 -4.02 5.20 6.78
CA ASN A 72 -3.63 6.17 5.75
C ASN A 72 -2.34 6.92 6.10
N GLN A 73 -2.17 7.33 7.37
CA GLN A 73 -0.96 7.98 7.83
C GLN A 73 0.24 7.02 7.81
N LEU A 74 0.03 5.77 8.24
CA LEU A 74 1.05 4.73 8.19
C LEU A 74 1.52 4.45 6.74
N PHE A 75 0.58 4.37 5.79
CA PHE A 75 0.92 4.20 4.38
C PHE A 75 1.73 5.37 3.83
N LYS A 76 1.36 6.62 4.18
CA LYS A 76 2.11 7.81 3.77
C LYS A 76 3.56 7.75 4.28
N MET A 77 3.75 7.44 5.56
CA MET A 77 5.08 7.25 6.14
C MET A 77 5.86 6.13 5.41
N HIS A 78 5.20 5.01 5.12
CA HIS A 78 5.80 3.90 4.38
C HIS A 78 6.27 4.31 2.98
N MET A 79 5.50 5.15 2.27
CA MET A 79 5.88 5.66 0.95
C MET A 79 7.01 6.69 1.00
N GLU A 80 7.07 7.52 2.05
CA GLU A 80 8.15 8.49 2.26
C GLU A 80 9.50 7.81 2.56
N LEU A 81 9.48 6.69 3.29
CA LEU A 81 10.69 5.93 3.61
C LEU A 81 11.22 5.08 2.45
N LYS A 82 10.36 4.72 1.47
CA LYS A 82 10.74 3.92 0.31
C LYS A 82 11.40 4.75 -0.79
N ASN A 83 12.69 5.02 -0.65
CA ASN A 83 13.50 5.83 -1.58
C ASN A 83 13.97 5.11 -2.86
N ASP A 84 13.93 3.78 -2.87
CA ASP A 84 14.40 2.91 -3.94
C ASP A 84 13.36 2.65 -5.06
N LEU A 85 12.16 3.22 -4.93
CA LEU A 85 11.09 3.02 -5.90
C LEU A 85 11.26 3.91 -7.14
N ARG A 86 11.13 3.30 -8.32
CA ARG A 86 10.91 4.05 -9.57
C ARG A 86 9.66 4.94 -9.42
N ALA A 87 9.73 6.15 -9.97
CA ALA A 87 8.63 7.13 -9.90
C ALA A 87 7.27 6.56 -10.37
N THR A 88 7.28 5.77 -11.44
CA THR A 88 6.06 5.13 -11.98
C THR A 88 5.45 4.10 -11.01
N THR A 89 6.29 3.36 -10.30
CA THR A 89 5.85 2.39 -9.28
C THR A 89 5.21 3.12 -8.12
N ARG A 90 5.84 4.19 -7.62
CA ARG A 90 5.32 5.02 -6.54
C ARG A 90 3.97 5.64 -6.91
N GLU A 91 3.85 6.21 -8.11
CA GLU A 91 2.60 6.76 -8.61
C GLU A 91 1.49 5.70 -8.70
N ASN A 92 1.81 4.51 -9.22
CA ASN A 92 0.85 3.41 -9.27
C ASN A 92 0.39 2.99 -7.87
N TYR A 93 1.29 2.90 -6.89
CA TYR A 93 0.95 2.56 -5.51
C TYR A 93 0.03 3.62 -4.88
N ASN A 94 0.38 4.90 -5.03
CA ASN A 94 -0.44 6.01 -4.53
C ASN A 94 -1.83 6.01 -5.17
N ARG A 95 -1.90 5.85 -6.49
CA ARG A 95 -3.19 5.79 -7.21
C ARG A 95 -4.03 4.61 -6.74
N MET A 96 -3.43 3.43 -6.60
CA MET A 96 -4.13 2.24 -6.11
C MET A 96 -4.64 2.45 -4.69
N TRP A 97 -3.83 3.05 -3.81
CA TRP A 97 -4.23 3.36 -2.45
C TRP A 97 -5.38 4.37 -2.39
N HIS A 98 -5.24 5.47 -3.12
CA HIS A 98 -6.23 6.55 -3.20
C HIS A 98 -7.61 6.01 -3.64
N ASN A 99 -7.62 5.21 -4.69
CA ASN A 99 -8.86 4.71 -5.28
C ASN A 99 -9.54 3.60 -4.46
N THR A 100 -8.82 2.94 -3.53
CA THR A 100 -9.33 1.71 -2.89
C THR A 100 -9.32 1.75 -1.36
N VAL A 101 -8.26 2.25 -0.74
CA VAL A 101 -8.08 2.20 0.71
C VAL A 101 -8.37 3.56 1.36
N GLU A 102 -7.99 4.68 0.74
CA GLU A 102 -7.95 5.99 1.41
C GLU A 102 -9.32 6.44 1.96
N ALA A 103 -10.36 6.34 1.14
CA ALA A 103 -11.71 6.71 1.54
C ALA A 103 -12.42 5.66 2.41
N SER A 104 -11.89 4.43 2.45
CA SER A 104 -12.51 3.29 3.13
C SER A 104 -12.51 3.42 4.65
N ALA A 105 -13.38 2.65 5.32
CA ALA A 105 -13.44 2.61 6.77
C ALA A 105 -12.12 2.13 7.41
N ILE A 106 -11.40 1.20 6.76
CA ILE A 106 -10.13 0.68 7.28
C ILE A 106 -8.99 1.71 7.15
N GLY A 107 -8.96 2.49 6.07
CA GLY A 107 -7.94 3.54 5.84
C GLY A 107 -7.95 4.62 6.93
N LYS A 108 -9.14 4.98 7.42
CA LYS A 108 -9.34 6.00 8.46
C LYS A 108 -9.20 5.47 9.89
N LYS A 109 -9.11 4.15 10.06
CA LYS A 109 -9.04 3.51 11.38
C LYS A 109 -7.63 3.61 11.95
N LYS A 110 -7.51 3.74 13.27
CA LYS A 110 -6.23 3.69 13.99
C LYS A 110 -5.62 2.30 13.88
N ILE A 111 -4.30 2.24 13.72
CA ILE A 111 -3.58 0.97 13.51
C ILE A 111 -3.69 0.05 14.73
N SER A 112 -3.74 0.60 15.95
CA SER A 112 -3.97 -0.16 17.18
C SER A 112 -5.31 -0.90 17.19
N ASP A 113 -6.31 -0.35 16.51
CA ASP A 113 -7.68 -0.85 16.55
C ASP A 113 -8.01 -1.73 15.32
N ILE A 114 -7.05 -1.95 14.42
CA ILE A 114 -7.22 -2.80 13.24
C ILE A 114 -6.89 -4.24 13.62
N LYS A 115 -7.91 -5.10 13.57
CA LYS A 115 -7.79 -6.55 13.75
C LYS A 115 -7.86 -7.25 12.39
N GLN A 116 -7.39 -8.49 12.32
CA GLN A 116 -7.44 -9.29 11.09
C GLN A 116 -8.84 -9.38 10.47
N VAL A 117 -9.89 -9.42 11.30
CA VAL A 117 -11.29 -9.42 10.85
C VAL A 117 -11.65 -8.17 10.04
N HIS A 118 -11.11 -6.99 10.38
CA HIS A 118 -11.35 -5.75 9.64
C HIS A 118 -10.69 -5.80 8.26
N VAL A 119 -9.47 -6.36 8.18
CA VAL A 119 -8.76 -6.54 6.90
C VAL A 119 -9.51 -7.53 6.00
N LYS A 120 -9.96 -8.66 6.56
CA LYS A 120 -10.77 -9.65 5.83
C LYS A 120 -12.10 -9.06 5.34
N ALA A 121 -12.78 -8.26 6.16
CA ALA A 121 -14.00 -7.56 5.77
C ALA A 121 -13.76 -6.58 4.61
N PHE A 122 -12.71 -5.77 4.68
CA PHE A 122 -12.32 -4.87 3.60
C PHE A 122 -12.08 -5.61 2.27
N TYR A 123 -11.40 -6.76 2.31
CA TYR A 123 -11.19 -7.57 1.10
C TYR A 123 -12.48 -8.19 0.57
N ALA A 124 -13.39 -8.62 1.45
CA ALA A 124 -14.70 -9.10 1.03
C ALA A 124 -15.49 -7.99 0.31
N ASP A 125 -15.41 -6.75 0.79
CA ASP A 125 -16.06 -5.61 0.15
C ASP A 125 -15.39 -5.26 -1.19
N CYS A 126 -14.07 -5.38 -1.31
CA CYS A 126 -13.38 -5.26 -2.60
C CYS A 126 -13.86 -6.30 -3.62
N VAL A 127 -14.06 -7.55 -3.18
CA VAL A 127 -14.62 -8.62 -4.04
C VAL A 127 -16.05 -8.28 -4.48
N LYS A 128 -16.90 -7.81 -3.57
CA LYS A 128 -18.28 -7.37 -3.89
C LYS A 128 -18.30 -6.20 -4.88
N ALA A 129 -17.31 -5.30 -4.80
CA ALA A 129 -17.13 -4.20 -5.74
C ALA A 129 -16.56 -4.64 -7.11
N GLY A 130 -16.34 -5.94 -7.33
CA GLY A 130 -15.90 -6.49 -8.62
C GLY A 130 -14.39 -6.39 -8.87
N LEU A 131 -13.57 -6.09 -7.86
CA LEU A 131 -12.13 -6.05 -8.03
C LEU A 131 -11.58 -7.47 -8.28
N LYS A 132 -10.66 -7.58 -9.23
CA LYS A 132 -9.94 -8.83 -9.55
C LYS A 132 -8.95 -9.18 -8.44
N ARG A 133 -8.71 -10.48 -8.22
CA ARG A 133 -7.74 -10.98 -7.23
C ARG A 133 -6.36 -10.35 -7.31
N ASN A 134 -5.82 -10.13 -8.51
CA ASN A 134 -4.50 -9.50 -8.66
C ASN A 134 -4.48 -8.06 -8.15
N THR A 135 -5.57 -7.32 -8.35
CA THR A 135 -5.74 -5.96 -7.82
C THR A 135 -5.81 -6.01 -6.29
N ILE A 136 -6.59 -6.92 -5.72
CA ILE A 136 -6.68 -7.10 -4.27
C ILE A 136 -5.34 -7.54 -3.69
N LYS A 137 -4.60 -8.42 -4.37
CA LYS A 137 -3.25 -8.85 -3.97
C LYS A 137 -2.27 -7.68 -3.96
N LEU A 138 -2.33 -6.78 -4.94
CA LEU A 138 -1.53 -5.56 -4.95
C LEU A 138 -1.84 -4.68 -3.74
N ILE A 139 -3.12 -4.44 -3.46
CA ILE A 139 -3.57 -3.67 -2.29
C ILE A 139 -3.14 -4.36 -0.99
N HIS A 140 -3.28 -5.67 -0.91
CA HIS A 140 -2.84 -6.47 0.22
C HIS A 140 -1.36 -6.31 0.47
N ASN A 141 -0.52 -6.38 -0.57
CA ASN A 141 0.92 -6.20 -0.41
C ASN A 141 1.26 -4.81 0.15
N LEU A 142 0.56 -3.75 -0.28
CA LEU A 142 0.75 -2.40 0.25
C LEU A 142 0.32 -2.27 1.72
N ILE A 143 -0.85 -2.85 2.06
CA ILE A 143 -1.34 -2.86 3.45
C ILE A 143 -0.40 -3.69 4.32
N PHE A 144 0.01 -4.87 3.86
CA PHE A 144 0.89 -5.78 4.57
C PHE A 144 2.24 -5.13 4.83
N SER A 145 2.91 -4.57 3.82
CA SER A 145 4.21 -3.92 3.99
C SER A 145 4.15 -2.68 4.87
N SER A 146 3.04 -1.94 4.83
CA SER A 146 2.80 -0.82 5.73
C SER A 146 2.68 -1.28 7.19
N PHE A 147 1.98 -2.39 7.43
CA PHE A 147 1.88 -2.96 8.78
C PHE A 147 3.17 -3.65 9.24
N GLU A 148 3.98 -4.23 8.36
CA GLU A 148 5.32 -4.71 8.73
C GLU A 148 6.19 -3.56 9.23
N LEU A 149 6.18 -2.40 8.54
CA LEU A 149 6.87 -1.20 9.05
C LEU A 149 6.40 -0.81 10.46
N ALA A 150 5.10 -0.92 10.75
CA ALA A 150 4.56 -0.62 12.07
C ALA A 150 4.94 -1.67 13.13
N VAL A 151 5.13 -2.94 12.74
CA VAL A 151 5.65 -3.98 13.63
C VAL A 151 7.13 -3.75 13.90
N ASP A 152 7.92 -3.51 12.86
CA ASP A 152 9.36 -3.26 12.96
C ASP A 152 9.70 -2.00 13.76
N SER A 153 8.75 -1.04 13.82
CA SER A 153 8.88 0.21 14.58
C SER A 153 8.22 0.13 15.97
N ASP A 154 7.84 -1.06 16.44
CA ASP A 154 7.18 -1.31 17.74
C ASP A 154 5.85 -0.52 17.95
N PHE A 155 5.18 -0.11 16.87
CA PHE A 155 3.88 0.57 16.96
C PHE A 155 2.75 -0.43 17.22
N ILE A 156 2.87 -1.64 16.70
CA ILE A 156 1.92 -2.74 16.90
C ILE A 156 2.65 -4.08 17.07
N ARG A 157 2.03 -5.00 17.81
CA ARG A 157 2.61 -6.31 18.15
C ARG A 157 2.64 -7.30 17.00
N LYS A 158 1.62 -7.24 16.15
CA LYS A 158 1.32 -8.26 15.15
C LYS A 158 0.71 -7.60 13.93
N ASN A 159 1.16 -8.00 12.76
CA ASN A 159 0.57 -7.53 11.51
C ASN A 159 -0.86 -8.09 11.34
N PRO A 160 -1.90 -7.25 11.36
CA PRO A 160 -3.29 -7.71 11.21
C PRO A 160 -3.59 -8.19 9.78
N ALA A 161 -2.77 -7.86 8.79
CA ALA A 161 -2.94 -8.33 7.41
C ALA A 161 -2.38 -9.73 7.19
N LYS A 162 -1.55 -10.27 8.09
CA LYS A 162 -0.98 -11.62 7.96
C LYS A 162 -2.10 -12.67 7.85
N GLY A 163 -2.08 -13.49 6.81
CA GLY A 163 -3.11 -14.53 6.54
C GLY A 163 -4.50 -13.98 6.13
N ALA A 164 -4.65 -12.68 5.89
CA ALA A 164 -5.96 -12.10 5.55
C ALA A 164 -6.44 -12.44 4.12
N MET A 165 -5.54 -12.85 3.22
CA MET A 165 -5.85 -13.17 1.82
C MET A 165 -6.32 -14.62 1.59
N GLU A 166 -6.19 -15.52 2.56
CA GLU A 166 -6.42 -16.97 2.39
C GLU A 166 -7.84 -17.30 1.90
N ASN A 167 -8.82 -16.49 2.29
CA ASN A 167 -10.23 -16.70 1.94
C ASN A 167 -10.60 -16.20 0.53
N ILE A 168 -9.69 -15.52 -0.18
CA ILE A 168 -9.98 -14.97 -1.52
C ILE A 168 -9.58 -15.98 -2.59
N LYS A 169 -10.55 -16.81 -2.96
CA LYS A 169 -10.48 -17.76 -4.08
C LYS A 169 -11.14 -17.14 -5.31
N GLN A 170 -10.38 -16.34 -6.04
CA GLN A 170 -10.76 -15.84 -7.37
C GLN A 170 -9.66 -16.27 -8.33
N ASP A 171 -9.96 -17.17 -9.25
CA ASP A 171 -8.94 -17.58 -10.22
C ASP A 171 -8.62 -16.42 -11.16
N ALA A 172 -7.32 -16.27 -11.44
CA ALA A 172 -6.92 -15.47 -12.57
C ALA A 172 -7.38 -16.24 -13.81
N GLY A 173 -8.29 -15.64 -14.58
CA GLY A 173 -8.71 -16.24 -15.86
C GLY A 173 -7.49 -16.65 -16.67
N GLU A 174 -7.54 -17.83 -17.25
CA GLU A 174 -6.46 -18.38 -18.05
C GLU A 174 -6.19 -17.46 -19.24
N LYS A 175 -4.92 -17.12 -19.44
CA LYS A 175 -4.49 -16.39 -20.64
C LYS A 175 -4.17 -17.41 -21.72
N ILE A 176 -5.10 -17.58 -22.65
CA ILE A 176 -4.93 -18.50 -23.77
C ILE A 176 -4.00 -17.84 -24.79
N PRO A 177 -2.86 -18.45 -25.13
CA PRO A 177 -1.99 -17.96 -26.20
C PRO A 177 -2.66 -18.17 -27.56
N LEU A 178 -2.35 -17.29 -28.52
CA LEU A 178 -2.81 -17.47 -29.89
C LEU A 178 -2.07 -18.67 -30.53
N SER A 179 -2.82 -19.55 -31.17
CA SER A 179 -2.30 -20.61 -32.02
C SER A 179 -1.74 -20.04 -33.33
N GLU A 180 -0.89 -20.82 -34.02
CA GLU A 180 -0.33 -20.41 -35.32
C GLU A 180 -1.42 -20.09 -36.35
N ASP A 181 -2.51 -20.83 -36.36
CA ASP A 181 -3.63 -20.60 -37.28
C ASP A 181 -4.41 -19.33 -36.91
N GLU A 182 -4.54 -19.01 -35.62
CA GLU A 182 -5.14 -17.75 -35.18
C GLU A 182 -4.26 -16.55 -35.54
N ILE A 183 -2.94 -16.70 -35.43
CA ILE A 183 -1.98 -15.67 -35.86
C ILE A 183 -2.10 -15.45 -37.37
N LYS A 184 -2.13 -16.52 -38.18
CA LYS A 184 -2.34 -16.41 -39.64
C LYS A 184 -3.66 -15.68 -39.95
N ARG A 185 -4.77 -16.10 -39.34
CA ARG A 185 -6.08 -15.44 -39.51
C ARG A 185 -6.04 -13.96 -39.12
N LEU A 186 -5.35 -13.61 -38.05
CA LEU A 186 -5.16 -12.21 -37.62
C LEU A 186 -4.38 -11.41 -38.68
N MET A 187 -3.27 -11.96 -39.17
CA MET A 187 -2.45 -11.30 -40.20
C MET A 187 -3.23 -11.14 -41.51
N ASP A 188 -3.91 -12.19 -41.97
CA ASP A 188 -4.73 -12.17 -43.19
C ASP A 188 -5.86 -11.13 -43.08
N PHE A 189 -6.51 -11.04 -41.92
CA PHE A 189 -7.52 -10.02 -41.67
C PHE A 189 -6.94 -8.60 -41.78
N CYS A 190 -5.78 -8.34 -41.18
CA CYS A 190 -5.12 -7.05 -41.23
C CYS A 190 -4.64 -6.69 -42.65
N ILE A 191 -4.15 -7.66 -43.44
CA ILE A 191 -3.71 -7.44 -44.82
C ILE A 191 -4.90 -7.08 -45.73
N ASN A 192 -6.01 -7.80 -45.60
CA ASN A 192 -7.17 -7.65 -46.47
C ASN A 192 -8.08 -6.47 -46.10
N ASN A 193 -7.84 -5.81 -44.95
CA ASN A 193 -8.62 -4.69 -44.48
C ASN A 193 -7.85 -3.36 -44.62
N GLY A 194 -8.35 -2.46 -45.48
CA GLY A 194 -7.71 -1.18 -45.75
C GLY A 194 -7.40 -0.35 -44.48
N THR A 195 -8.26 -0.41 -43.46
CA THR A 195 -8.08 0.33 -42.20
C THR A 195 -6.98 -0.24 -41.32
N TYR A 196 -6.85 -1.56 -41.24
CA TYR A 196 -5.92 -2.23 -40.29
C TYR A 196 -4.57 -2.61 -40.92
N SER A 197 -4.43 -2.48 -42.24
CA SER A 197 -3.19 -2.73 -42.99
C SER A 197 -1.97 -1.98 -42.43
N ILE A 198 -2.19 -0.80 -41.85
CA ILE A 198 -1.13 0.02 -41.22
C ILE A 198 -0.42 -0.68 -40.05
N HIS A 199 -1.07 -1.66 -39.39
CA HIS A 199 -0.50 -2.36 -38.25
C HIS A 199 0.36 -3.57 -38.62
N ILE A 200 0.42 -3.95 -39.90
CA ILE A 200 1.17 -5.14 -40.35
C ILE A 200 2.66 -5.10 -39.98
N PRO A 201 3.41 -4.01 -40.20
CA PRO A 201 4.82 -3.96 -39.80
C PRO A 201 4.99 -4.15 -38.29
N PHE A 202 4.12 -3.55 -37.49
CA PHE A 202 4.13 -3.68 -36.04
C PHE A 202 3.87 -5.12 -35.60
N LEU A 203 2.82 -5.77 -36.12
CA LEU A 203 2.49 -7.16 -35.78
C LEU A 203 3.60 -8.13 -36.21
N THR A 204 4.19 -7.92 -37.38
CA THR A 204 5.28 -8.75 -37.90
C THR A 204 6.48 -8.75 -36.96
N ILE A 205 6.88 -7.57 -36.49
CA ILE A 205 7.99 -7.47 -35.54
C ILE A 205 7.56 -8.03 -34.18
N ALA A 206 6.38 -7.68 -33.67
CA ALA A 206 5.90 -8.17 -32.37
C ALA A 206 5.88 -9.70 -32.29
N ILE A 207 5.37 -10.37 -33.32
CA ILE A 207 5.29 -11.83 -33.39
C ILE A 207 6.68 -12.44 -33.62
N GLY A 208 7.47 -11.86 -34.54
CA GLY A 208 8.77 -12.42 -34.94
C GLY A 208 9.89 -12.26 -33.91
N THR A 209 9.87 -11.18 -33.10
CA THR A 209 10.93 -10.89 -32.12
C THR A 209 10.46 -11.02 -30.67
N CYS A 210 9.15 -11.17 -30.44
CA CYS A 210 8.55 -11.30 -29.11
C CYS A 210 8.91 -10.15 -28.14
N LEU A 211 9.19 -8.96 -28.68
CA LEU A 211 9.46 -7.77 -27.88
C LEU A 211 8.23 -7.33 -27.09
N ARG A 212 8.46 -6.76 -25.90
CA ARG A 212 7.37 -6.16 -25.12
C ARG A 212 6.83 -4.94 -25.86
N CYS A 213 5.54 -4.66 -25.75
CA CYS A 213 4.91 -3.53 -26.45
C CYS A 213 5.60 -2.18 -26.20
N GLY A 214 6.14 -1.94 -25.01
CA GLY A 214 6.88 -0.71 -24.70
C GLY A 214 8.27 -0.65 -25.34
N GLU A 215 8.93 -1.79 -25.52
CA GLU A 215 10.21 -1.90 -26.23
C GLU A 215 9.97 -1.67 -27.73
N LEU A 216 8.93 -2.30 -28.27
CA LEU A 216 8.56 -2.18 -29.69
C LEU A 216 8.14 -0.76 -30.08
N THR A 217 7.30 -0.11 -29.27
CA THR A 217 6.91 1.30 -29.50
C THR A 217 8.02 2.29 -29.14
N GLY A 218 9.05 1.83 -28.44
CA GLY A 218 10.24 2.62 -28.13
C GLY A 218 11.28 2.65 -29.24
N LEU A 219 11.21 1.76 -30.23
CA LEU A 219 12.24 1.69 -31.28
C LEU A 219 12.36 2.99 -32.08
N THR A 220 13.61 3.40 -32.33
CA THR A 220 13.96 4.53 -33.19
C THR A 220 14.72 4.05 -34.43
N TRP A 221 14.82 4.91 -35.45
CA TRP A 221 15.60 4.61 -36.66
C TRP A 221 17.08 4.32 -36.38
N GLY A 222 17.63 4.83 -35.26
CA GLY A 222 19.01 4.56 -34.86
C GLY A 222 19.23 3.16 -34.28
N ASP A 223 18.16 2.47 -33.86
CA ASP A 223 18.25 1.12 -33.27
C ASP A 223 18.25 0.01 -34.33
N ILE A 224 17.93 0.35 -35.59
CA ILE A 224 17.73 -0.60 -36.68
C ILE A 224 18.93 -0.57 -37.61
N ASP A 225 19.68 -1.68 -37.64
CA ASP A 225 20.74 -1.88 -38.62
C ASP A 225 20.23 -2.77 -39.76
N MET A 226 19.84 -2.13 -40.87
CA MET A 226 19.36 -2.84 -42.05
C MET A 226 20.45 -3.63 -42.79
N LYS A 227 21.74 -3.31 -42.59
CA LYS A 227 22.85 -4.05 -43.21
C LYS A 227 23.09 -5.37 -42.50
N ASN A 228 23.17 -5.31 -41.17
CA ASN A 228 23.38 -6.49 -40.33
C ASN A 228 22.07 -7.23 -39.99
N ARG A 229 20.91 -6.65 -40.34
CA ARG A 229 19.57 -7.16 -40.03
C ARG A 229 19.36 -7.36 -38.53
N THR A 230 19.81 -6.39 -37.73
CA THR A 230 19.72 -6.44 -36.27
C THR A 230 18.90 -5.28 -35.72
N ILE A 231 18.16 -5.54 -34.63
CA ILE A 231 17.42 -4.54 -33.86
C ILE A 231 18.05 -4.43 -32.47
N SER A 232 18.51 -3.24 -32.11
CA SER A 232 19.14 -2.96 -30.82
C SER A 232 18.10 -2.46 -29.81
N VAL A 233 17.65 -3.32 -28.90
CA VAL A 233 16.65 -2.94 -27.88
C VAL A 233 17.34 -2.40 -26.64
N ASN A 234 17.47 -1.08 -26.54
CA ASN A 234 18.17 -0.41 -25.43
C ASN A 234 17.28 0.56 -24.63
N HIS A 235 16.05 0.83 -25.08
CA HIS A 235 15.09 1.68 -24.39
C HIS A 235 13.65 1.23 -24.62
N GLN A 236 12.72 1.83 -23.87
CA GLN A 236 11.27 1.58 -24.00
C GLN A 236 10.51 2.90 -23.86
N LEU A 237 9.39 3.01 -24.59
CA LEU A 237 8.47 4.12 -24.44
C LEU A 237 7.57 3.93 -23.21
N ILE A 238 7.46 4.97 -22.38
CA ILE A 238 6.59 4.97 -21.20
C ILE A 238 5.67 6.18 -21.28
N TYR A 239 4.36 5.94 -21.35
CA TYR A 239 3.36 7.01 -21.25
C TYR A 239 3.17 7.41 -19.79
N LYS A 240 3.41 8.69 -19.47
CA LYS A 240 3.18 9.28 -18.14
C LYS A 240 2.09 10.33 -18.26
N ILE A 241 1.02 10.19 -17.48
CA ILE A 241 0.07 11.28 -17.28
C ILE A 241 0.70 12.20 -16.24
N LEU A 242 1.32 13.29 -16.71
CA LEU A 242 1.79 14.33 -15.80
C LEU A 242 0.57 15.04 -15.23
N VAL A 243 0.15 14.66 -14.01
CA VAL A 243 -0.76 15.50 -13.23
C VAL A 243 0.06 16.70 -12.77
N THR A 244 0.07 17.74 -13.59
CA THR A 244 0.62 19.03 -13.21
C THR A 244 -0.21 19.55 -12.04
N VAL A 245 0.30 19.43 -10.82
CA VAL A 245 -0.20 20.22 -9.70
C VAL A 245 0.05 21.67 -10.14
N ALA A 246 -1.01 22.44 -10.33
CA ALA A 246 -0.94 23.81 -10.83
C ALA A 246 -0.23 24.70 -9.80
N SER A 247 1.09 24.66 -9.80
CA SER A 247 1.94 25.71 -9.25
C SER A 247 3.30 25.62 -9.95
N SER A 248 3.50 26.54 -10.88
CA SER A 248 4.72 26.77 -11.68
C SER A 248 5.09 25.66 -12.69
N MET A 249 4.76 25.86 -13.97
CA MET A 249 5.58 25.41 -15.11
C MET A 249 5.04 25.96 -16.44
N SER A 250 5.23 27.26 -16.67
CA SER A 250 5.00 27.92 -17.96
C SER A 250 6.17 27.76 -18.95
N VAL A 251 7.21 26.97 -18.62
CA VAL A 251 8.48 27.04 -19.38
C VAL A 251 8.81 25.78 -20.22
N SER A 252 8.20 24.61 -19.98
CA SER A 252 8.70 23.37 -20.63
C SER A 252 7.93 22.90 -21.88
N LEU A 253 6.73 23.41 -22.17
CA LEU A 253 5.97 22.96 -23.35
C LEU A 253 6.52 23.50 -24.68
N LYS A 254 7.31 24.57 -24.67
CA LYS A 254 7.89 25.18 -25.88
C LYS A 254 9.01 24.35 -26.52
N ARG A 255 9.59 23.37 -25.82
CA ARG A 255 10.74 22.60 -26.33
C ARG A 255 10.37 21.29 -27.05
N MET A 256 9.13 20.80 -26.90
CA MET A 256 8.68 19.57 -27.57
C MET A 256 7.93 19.80 -28.89
N LEU A 257 7.39 21.00 -29.13
CA LEU A 257 6.69 21.34 -30.38
C LEU A 257 7.63 22.04 -31.37
N GLY A 258 8.84 21.52 -31.52
CA GLY A 258 9.77 21.92 -32.56
C GLY A 258 9.17 21.58 -33.92
N LYS A 259 8.61 22.60 -34.58
CA LYS A 259 8.19 22.58 -35.98
C LYS A 259 9.41 22.31 -36.86
N GLU A 260 9.36 21.26 -37.66
CA GLU A 260 9.89 21.29 -39.03
C GLU A 260 8.86 20.61 -39.95
N PRO A 261 8.48 21.24 -41.09
CA PRO A 261 7.70 20.55 -42.11
C PRO A 261 8.63 19.59 -42.87
N TYR A 262 8.20 18.34 -43.04
CA TYR A 262 8.89 17.38 -43.90
C TYR A 262 8.81 17.83 -45.38
N PRO A 263 9.88 17.63 -46.18
CA PRO A 263 9.80 17.68 -47.65
C PRO A 263 9.06 16.48 -48.24
#